data_AF-A0A961A0G6-F1
#
_entry.id   AF-A0A961A0G6-F1
#
_cell.length_a   1.000
_cell.length_b   1.000
_cell.length_c   1.000
_cell.angle_alpha   90.00
_cell.angle_beta   90.00
_cell.angle_gamma   90.00
#
_symmetry.space_group_name_H-M   'P 1'
#
loop_
_entity.id
_entity.type
_entity.pdbx_description
1 polymer ?
#
loop_
_entity_poly.entity_id
_entity_poly.type
_entity_poly.pdbx_seq_one_letter_code
_entity_poly.pdbx_strand_id
1 'polypeptide(L)' 'MTKAKSFEKALEKLEELVKSLEEPALPLEKALKLFEEGLKEVRFLEKQLQEGEAKVEKLIQSKQELKTESFS' A
#
# COMPACT_ATOMS: atom_id res chain seq x y z
N MET A 1 -14.78 14.20 -10.86
CA MET A 1 -14.56 12.84 -10.33
C MET A 1 -13.27 12.85 -9.54
N THR A 2 -13.33 12.69 -8.23
CA THR A 2 -12.18 12.65 -7.33
C THR A 2 -11.33 11.42 -7.66
N LYS A 3 -10.09 11.62 -8.14
CA LYS A 3 -9.16 10.51 -8.38
C LYS A 3 -8.84 9.85 -7.04
N ALA A 4 -9.31 8.62 -6.84
CA ALA A 4 -8.81 7.78 -5.76
C ALA A 4 -7.27 7.72 -5.84
N LYS A 5 -6.61 7.81 -4.68
CA LYS A 5 -5.16 7.72 -4.60
C LYS A 5 -4.73 6.31 -5.06
N SER A 6 -3.77 6.23 -5.98
CA SER A 6 -3.25 4.93 -6.45
C SER A 6 -2.10 4.45 -5.56
N PHE A 7 -1.78 3.16 -5.65
CA PHE A 7 -0.66 2.55 -4.93
C PHE A 7 0.67 3.23 -5.28
N GLU A 8 0.94 3.41 -6.58
CA GLU A 8 2.18 4.00 -7.09
C GLU A 8 2.37 5.43 -6.59
N LYS A 9 1.28 6.22 -6.54
CA LYS A 9 1.32 7.58 -6.02
C LYS A 9 1.54 7.65 -4.52
N ALA A 10 1.00 6.69 -3.77
CA ALA A 10 1.26 6.61 -2.33
C ALA A 10 2.70 6.17 -2.05
N LEU A 11 3.25 5.28 -2.87
CA LEU A 11 4.63 4.84 -2.79
C LEU A 11 5.61 5.98 -3.11
N GLU A 12 5.39 6.68 -4.22
CA GLU A 12 6.18 7.87 -4.60
C GLU A 12 6.16 8.92 -3.48
N LYS A 13 4.98 9.20 -2.92
CA LYS A 13 4.87 10.13 -1.80
C LYS A 13 5.60 9.64 -0.55
N LEU A 14 5.58 8.35 -0.24
CA LEU A 14 6.33 7.79 0.89
C LEU A 14 7.85 7.95 0.68
N GLU A 15 8.34 7.70 -0.53
CA GLU A 15 9.75 7.91 -0.88
C GLU A 15 10.17 9.39 -0.72
N GLU A 16 9.33 10.32 -1.15
CA GLU A 16 9.55 11.75 -0.92
C GLU A 16 9.61 12.11 0.57
N LEU A 17 8.69 11.57 1.37
CA LEU A 17 8.67 11.80 2.83
C LEU A 17 9.93 11.26 3.51
N VAL A 18 10.39 10.07 3.12
CA VAL A 18 11.64 9.48 3.63
C VAL A 18 12.83 10.37 3.26
N LYS A 19 12.90 10.82 2.02
CA LYS A 19 13.97 11.72 1.57
C LYS A 19 13.99 13.03 2.35
N SER A 20 12.83 13.60 2.66
CA SER A 20 12.74 14.80 3.51
C SER A 20 13.12 14.54 4.96
N LEU A 21 12.89 13.33 5.49
CA LEU A 21 13.32 12.94 6.84
C LEU A 21 14.85 12.80 6.96
N GLU A 22 15.55 12.57 5.86
CA GLU A 22 17.01 12.47 5.80
C GLU A 22 17.73 13.84 5.79
N GLU A 23 16.97 14.95 5.76
CA GLU A 23 17.55 16.29 5.75
C GLU A 23 18.28 16.61 7.07
N PRO A 24 19.58 16.95 7.05
CA PRO A 24 20.40 17.07 8.27
C PRO A 24 20.03 18.24 9.18
N ALA A 25 19.28 19.22 8.68
CA ALA A 25 18.84 20.40 9.42
C ALA A 25 17.31 20.42 9.66
N LEU A 26 16.65 19.26 9.60
CA LEU A 26 15.22 19.15 9.78
C LEU A 26 14.81 19.46 11.23
N PRO A 27 13.97 20.48 11.48
CA PRO A 27 13.45 20.76 12.81
C PRO A 27 12.61 19.59 13.35
N LEU A 28 12.73 19.29 14.65
CA LEU A 28 12.02 18.18 15.31
C LEU A 28 10.50 18.19 15.05
N GLU A 29 9.85 19.36 15.13
CA GLU A 29 8.42 19.47 14.88
C GLU A 29 8.04 19.07 13.45
N LYS A 30 8.90 19.39 12.47
CA LYS A 30 8.70 18.97 11.08
C LYS A 30 8.95 17.46 10.92
N ALA A 31 9.98 16.93 11.57
CA ALA A 31 10.26 15.49 11.56
C ALA A 31 9.08 14.67 12.09
N LEU A 32 8.45 15.12 13.19
CA LEU A 32 7.26 14.47 13.74
C LEU A 32 6.07 14.49 12.76
N LYS A 33 5.83 15.63 12.10
CA LYS A 33 4.77 15.73 11.08
C LYS A 33 5.02 14.82 9.88
N LEU A 34 6.24 14.82 9.33
CA LEU A 34 6.62 13.96 8.22
C LEU A 34 6.51 12.47 8.59
N PHE A 35 6.88 12.11 9.81
CA PHE A 35 6.73 10.75 10.32
C PHE A 35 5.26 10.33 10.42
N GLU A 36 4.40 11.16 10.99
CA GLU A 36 2.95 10.89 11.04
C GLU A 36 2.33 10.77 9.66
N GLU A 37 2.76 11.59 8.70
CA GLU A 37 2.35 11.46 7.30
C GLU A 37 2.85 10.17 6.67
N GLY A 38 4.11 9.79 6.90
CA GLY A 38 4.69 8.55 6.42
C GLY A 38 3.93 7.33 6.93
N LEU A 39 3.54 7.32 8.21
CA LEU A 39 2.71 6.25 8.77
C LEU A 39 1.34 6.11 8.09
N LYS A 40 0.74 7.22 7.65
CA LYS A 40 -0.53 7.18 6.90
C LYS A 40 -0.32 6.56 5.53
N GLU A 41 0.77 6.88 4.84
CA GLU A 41 1.12 6.28 3.55
C GLU A 41 1.37 4.78 3.67
N VAL A 42 2.18 4.36 4.66
CA VAL A 42 2.46 2.94 4.93
C VAL A 42 1.18 2.15 5.15
N ARG A 43 0.28 2.63 6.03
CA ARG A 43 -1.01 1.97 6.30
C ARG A 43 -1.88 1.84 5.05
N PHE A 44 -1.85 2.84 4.18
CA PHE A 44 -2.58 2.78 2.91
C PHE A 44 -2.00 1.71 1.99
N LEU A 45 -0.67 1.67 1.82
CA LEU A 45 0.02 0.69 0.99
C LEU A 45 -0.22 -0.74 1.50
N GLU A 46 -0.09 -0.98 2.81
CA GLU A 46 -0.37 -2.27 3.45
C GLU A 46 -1.80 -2.75 3.14
N LYS A 47 -2.79 -1.86 3.27
CA LYS A 47 -4.18 -2.18 2.95
C LYS A 47 -4.36 -2.58 1.48
N GLN A 48 -3.74 -1.84 0.55
CA GLN A 48 -3.82 -2.15 -0.87
C GLN A 48 -3.16 -3.49 -1.20
N LEU A 49 -2.03 -3.83 -0.56
CA LEU A 49 -1.39 -5.13 -0.70
C LEU A 49 -2.29 -6.26 -0.19
N GLN A 50 -2.86 -6.11 1.01
CA GLN A 50 -3.79 -7.10 1.58
C GLN A 50 -5.01 -7.34 0.67
N GLU A 51 -5.59 -6.28 0.11
CA GLU A 51 -6.71 -6.40 -0.84
C GLU A 51 -6.29 -7.14 -2.12
N GLY A 52 -5.08 -6.88 -2.61
CA GLY A 52 -4.49 -7.57 -3.76
C GLY A 52 -4.26 -9.06 -3.49
N GLU A 53 -3.64 -9.40 -2.36
CA GLU A 53 -3.37 -10.77 -1.92
C GLU A 53 -4.68 -11.56 -1.78
N ALA A 54 -5.67 -11.01 -1.08
CA ALA A 54 -6.97 -11.66 -0.90
C ALA A 54 -7.68 -11.90 -2.24
N LYS A 55 -7.51 -11.01 -3.22
CA LYS A 55 -8.06 -11.20 -4.56
C LYS A 55 -7.35 -12.32 -5.32
N VAL A 56 -6.02 -12.39 -5.23
CA VAL A 56 -5.23 -13.46 -5.83
C VAL A 56 -5.59 -14.82 -5.22
N GLU A 57 -5.70 -14.89 -3.90
CA GLU A 57 -6.07 -16.12 -3.18
C GLU A 57 -7.44 -16.64 -3.63
N LYS A 58 -8.46 -15.77 -3.70
CA LYS A 58 -9.80 -16.13 -4.18
C LYS A 58 -9.79 -16.66 -5.62
N LEU A 59 -8.96 -16.08 -6.50
CA LEU A 59 -8.81 -16.53 -7.88
C LEU A 59 -8.13 -17.91 -7.98
N ILE A 60 -7.20 -18.19 -7.07
CA ILE A 60 -6.55 -19.50 -6.99
C ILE A 60 -7.54 -20.56 -6.47
N GLN A 61 -8.31 -20.24 -5.42
CA GLN A 61 -9.33 -21.12 -4.85
C GLN A 61 -10.42 -21.46 -5.88
N SER A 62 -10.98 -20.46 -6.58
CA SER A 62 -12.01 -20.69 -7.59
C SER A 62 -11.51 -21.54 -8.77
N LYS A 63 -10.23 -21.39 -9.15
CA LYS A 63 -9.61 -22.25 -10.17
C LYS A 63 -9.44 -23.70 -9.69
N GLN A 64 -9.24 -23.94 -8.40
CA GLN A 64 -9.19 -25.30 -7.85
C GLN A 64 -10.58 -25.93 -7.81
N GLU A 65 -11.61 -25.19 -7.40
CA GLU A 65 -13.01 -25.65 -7.39
C GLU A 65 -13.50 -26.05 -8.80
N LEU A 66 -13.19 -25.23 -9.82
CA LEU A 66 -13.49 -25.55 -11.22
C LEU A 66 -12.81 -26.83 -11.72
N LYS A 67 -11.65 -27.20 -11.16
CA LYS A 67 -10.96 -28.46 -11.49
C LYS A 67 -11.58 -29.66 -10.78
N THR A 68 -12.10 -29.49 -9.57
CA THR A 68 -12.72 -30.61 -8.83
C THR A 68 -14.09 -30.99 -9.40
N GLU A 69 -14.82 -30.05 -9.99
CA GLU A 69 -16.13 -30.31 -10.62
C GLU A 69 -16.02 -30.93 -12.03
N SER A 70 -14.89 -30.75 -12.73
CA SER A 70 -14.70 -31.25 -14.10
C SER A 70 -14.45 -32.77 -14.19
N PHE A 71 -14.34 -33.49 -13.07
CA PHE A 71 -14.00 -34.91 -13.04
C PHE A 71 -14.99 -35.77 -12.22
N SER A 72 -16.19 -35.25 -11.95
CA SER A 72 -17.31 -36.04 -11.39
C SER A 72 -18.41 -36.25 -12.41
#